data_AF-A0A836S6W8-F1
#
_entry.id   AF-A0A836S6W8-F1
#
_cell.length_a   1.000
_cell.length_b   1.000
_cell.length_c   1.000
_cell.angle_alpha   90.00
_cell.angle_beta   90.00
_cell.angle_gamma   90.00
#
_symmetry.space_group_name_H-M   'P 1'
#
loop_
_entity.id
_entity.type
_entity.pdbx_description
1 polymer ?
#
loop_
_entity_poly.entity_id
_entity_poly.type
_entity_poly.pdbx_seq_one_letter_code
_entity_poly.pdbx_strand_id
1 'polypeptide(L)'
;MKIEISNTERQELKKTVAKRSNSHSQVVRSRIILLSDDGFGARKVSKILGVSRDTVQRWRKRGVDSKYKNVKERLEDAPRPGAPAKYTPSPLCAIVALACELPIESGRPITHWTQEELANEVIRDSEKIKYPIL
;
A
#
# COMPACT_ATOMS: atom_id res chain seq x y z
N MET A 1 -18.51 -13.41 15.83
CA MET A 1 -17.04 -13.26 15.84
C MET A 1 -16.62 -12.41 17.04
N LYS A 2 -16.04 -13.06 18.04
CA LYS A 2 -15.58 -12.48 19.30
C LYS A 2 -14.12 -12.07 19.13
N ILE A 3 -13.76 -10.89 19.65
CA ILE A 3 -12.36 -10.47 19.75
C ILE A 3 -12.04 -10.57 21.23
N GLU A 4 -10.90 -11.19 21.52
CA GLU A 4 -10.38 -11.31 22.88
C GLU A 4 -8.95 -10.80 22.84
N ILE A 5 -8.67 -9.74 23.59
CA ILE A 5 -7.32 -9.19 23.76
C ILE A 5 -6.87 -9.32 25.22
N SER A 6 -5.57 -9.47 25.42
CA SER A 6 -4.98 -9.50 26.75
C SER A 6 -5.01 -8.12 27.42
N ASN A 7 -4.76 -8.07 28.73
CA ASN A 7 -4.64 -6.80 29.45
C ASN A 7 -3.48 -5.94 28.93
N THR A 8 -2.36 -6.56 28.53
CA THR A 8 -1.21 -5.83 27.97
C THR A 8 -1.56 -5.21 26.62
N GLU A 9 -2.19 -5.97 25.73
CA GLU A 9 -2.67 -5.48 24.44
C GLU A 9 -3.70 -4.36 24.60
N ARG A 10 -4.62 -4.50 25.56
CA ARG A 10 -5.61 -3.45 25.88
C ARG A 10 -4.94 -2.16 26.32
N GLN A 11 -3.88 -2.21 27.13
CA GLN A 11 -3.13 -1.03 27.52
C GLN A 11 -2.42 -0.38 26.33
N GLU A 12 -1.80 -1.16 25.45
CA GLU A 12 -1.14 -0.66 24.24
C GLU A 12 -2.12 0.01 23.26
N LEU A 13 -3.30 -0.58 23.07
CA LEU A 13 -4.37 0.00 22.26
C LEU A 13 -4.87 1.30 22.87
N LYS A 14 -5.04 1.38 24.19
CA LYS A 14 -5.41 2.63 24.89
C LYS A 14 -4.34 3.70 24.74
N LYS A 15 -3.05 3.36 24.87
CA LYS A 15 -1.93 4.28 24.61
C LYS A 15 -1.96 4.78 23.17
N THR A 16 -2.26 3.90 22.22
CA THR A 16 -2.39 4.26 20.80
C THR A 16 -3.51 5.27 20.56
N VAL A 17 -4.65 5.10 21.23
CA VAL A 17 -5.79 6.04 21.13
C VAL A 17 -5.47 7.40 21.77
N ALA A 18 -4.71 7.42 22.86
CA ALA A 18 -4.40 8.65 23.60
C ALA A 18 -3.30 9.50 22.95
N LYS A 19 -2.36 8.87 22.24
CA LYS A 19 -1.20 9.56 21.66
C LYS A 19 -1.58 10.36 20.41
N ARG A 20 -1.46 11.69 20.48
CA ARG A 20 -1.84 12.62 19.39
C ARG A 20 -1.04 12.46 18.11
N SER A 21 0.18 11.92 18.17
CA SER A 21 1.03 11.74 16.99
C SER A 21 0.62 10.56 16.11
N ASN A 22 -0.32 9.72 16.56
CA ASN A 22 -0.76 8.56 15.79
C ASN A 22 -1.74 8.99 14.70
N SER A 23 -1.70 8.26 13.58
CA SER A 23 -2.62 8.54 12.48
C SER A 23 -4.07 8.28 12.91
N HIS A 24 -5.00 9.05 12.34
CA HIS A 24 -6.43 8.86 12.58
C HIS A 24 -6.87 7.42 12.31
N SER A 25 -6.30 6.79 11.27
CA SER A 25 -6.60 5.40 10.92
C SER A 25 -6.19 4.43 12.04
N GLN A 26 -5.00 4.57 12.61
CA GLN A 26 -4.56 3.75 13.76
C GLN A 26 -5.48 3.93 14.97
N VAL A 27 -5.86 5.17 15.30
CA VAL A 27 -6.77 5.46 16.42
C VAL A 27 -8.14 4.81 16.21
N VAL A 28 -8.73 4.93 15.02
CA VAL A 28 -10.01 4.30 14.69
C VAL A 28 -9.92 2.77 14.77
N ARG A 29 -8.87 2.17 14.22
CA ARG A 29 -8.65 0.71 14.25
C ARG A 29 -8.52 0.21 15.68
N SER A 30 -7.78 0.92 16.53
CA SER A 30 -7.65 0.58 17.95
C SER A 30 -8.98 0.64 18.68
N ARG A 31 -9.80 1.67 18.43
CA ARG A 31 -11.14 1.79 19.01
C ARG A 31 -12.08 0.66 18.55
N ILE A 32 -11.98 0.21 17.30
CA ILE A 32 -12.76 -0.92 16.78
C ILE A 32 -12.43 -2.20 17.57
N ILE A 33 -11.14 -2.48 17.80
CA ILE A 33 -10.68 -3.67 18.53
C ILE A 33 -11.15 -3.60 19.98
N LEU A 34 -10.90 -2.48 20.67
CA LEU A 34 -11.31 -2.26 22.07
C LEU A 34 -12.82 -2.46 22.28
N LEU A 35 -13.65 -1.78 21.47
CA LEU A 35 -15.11 -1.90 21.60
C LEU A 35 -15.61 -3.31 21.25
N SER A 36 -14.93 -4.00 20.34
CA SER A 36 -15.31 -5.37 19.98
C SER A 36 -14.93 -6.38 21.07
N ASP A 37 -13.84 -6.13 21.81
CA ASP A 37 -13.45 -6.87 23.01
C ASP A 37 -14.41 -6.59 24.19
N ASP A 38 -14.90 -5.34 24.31
CA ASP A 38 -15.98 -4.97 25.24
C ASP A 38 -17.35 -5.60 24.87
N GLY A 39 -17.42 -6.45 23.84
CA GLY A 39 -18.61 -7.19 23.44
C GLY A 39 -19.54 -6.46 22.48
N PHE A 40 -19.21 -5.25 22.02
CA PHE A 40 -20.08 -4.53 21.09
C PHE A 40 -20.06 -5.18 19.70
N GLY A 41 -21.24 -5.34 19.09
CA GLY A 41 -21.40 -5.81 17.71
C GLY A 41 -21.01 -4.77 16.65
N ALA A 42 -20.70 -5.21 15.43
CA ALA A 42 -20.19 -4.33 14.37
C ALA A 42 -21.11 -3.15 14.03
N ARG A 43 -22.44 -3.35 14.10
CA ARG A 43 -23.45 -2.29 13.90
C ARG A 43 -23.34 -1.20 14.97
N LYS A 44 -23.16 -1.58 16.24
CA LYS A 44 -23.05 -0.61 17.36
C LYS A 44 -21.72 0.14 17.30
N VAL A 45 -20.62 -0.57 17.05
CA VAL A 45 -19.28 0.04 16.86
C VAL A 45 -19.28 1.05 15.70
N SER A 46 -19.89 0.71 14.57
CA SER A 46 -20.02 1.61 13.41
C SER A 46 -20.73 2.92 13.79
N LYS A 47 -21.86 2.85 14.52
CA LYS A 47 -22.56 4.03 15.01
C LYS A 47 -21.73 4.87 16.00
N ILE A 48 -21.06 4.22 16.95
CA ILE A 48 -20.22 4.90 17.96
C ILE A 48 -19.06 5.66 17.31
N LEU A 49 -18.44 5.07 16.29
CA LEU A 49 -17.22 5.61 15.67
C LEU A 49 -17.47 6.43 14.40
N GLY A 50 -18.70 6.46 13.87
CA GLY A 50 -19.03 7.18 12.64
C GLY A 50 -18.33 6.62 11.39
N VAL A 51 -18.03 5.32 11.36
CA VAL A 51 -17.36 4.65 10.23
C VAL A 51 -18.25 3.58 9.61
N SER A 52 -18.01 3.21 8.35
CA SER A 52 -18.80 2.19 7.66
C SER A 52 -18.73 0.82 8.36
N ARG A 53 -19.84 0.08 8.31
CA ARG A 53 -19.92 -1.28 8.87
C ARG A 53 -18.85 -2.21 8.29
N ASP A 54 -18.56 -2.09 6.99
CA ASP A 54 -17.57 -2.92 6.31
C ASP A 54 -16.16 -2.67 6.85
N THR A 55 -15.84 -1.41 7.17
CA THR A 55 -14.59 -1.05 7.84
C THR A 55 -14.49 -1.75 9.20
N VAL A 56 -15.56 -1.71 10.00
CA VAL A 56 -15.62 -2.39 11.29
C VAL A 56 -15.44 -3.90 11.12
N GLN A 57 -16.17 -4.53 10.18
CA GLN A 57 -16.08 -5.97 9.95
C GLN A 57 -14.68 -6.40 9.50
N ARG A 58 -14.07 -5.65 8.58
CA ARG A 58 -12.70 -5.91 8.10
C ARG A 58 -11.71 -5.89 9.25
N TRP A 59 -11.74 -4.86 10.08
CA TRP A 59 -10.80 -4.72 11.20
C TRP A 59 -11.07 -5.68 12.34
N ARG A 60 -12.34 -6.05 12.55
CA ARG A 60 -12.66 -7.12 13.49
C ARG A 60 -12.09 -8.46 13.02
N LYS A 61 -12.27 -8.79 11.74
CA LYS A 61 -11.78 -10.04 11.15
C LYS A 61 -10.27 -10.09 11.27
N ARG A 62 -9.61 -9.00 10.85
CA ARG A 62 -8.16 -8.85 11.00
C ARG A 62 -7.72 -8.96 12.46
N GLY A 63 -8.46 -8.38 13.40
CA GLY A 63 -8.16 -8.47 14.83
C GLY A 63 -8.13 -9.92 15.35
N VAL A 64 -8.96 -10.81 14.80
CA VAL A 64 -8.94 -12.26 15.09
C VAL A 64 -7.80 -12.95 14.35
N ASP A 65 -7.71 -12.74 13.03
CA ASP A 65 -6.74 -13.40 12.15
C ASP A 65 -5.27 -13.08 12.50
N SER A 66 -5.02 -11.97 13.20
CA SER A 66 -3.69 -11.50 13.59
C SER A 66 -3.44 -11.53 15.10
N LYS A 67 -4.16 -12.37 15.86
CA LYS A 67 -4.04 -12.47 17.33
C LYS A 67 -2.60 -12.71 17.81
N TYR A 68 -1.78 -13.42 17.03
CA TYR A 68 -0.38 -13.72 17.37
C TYR A 68 0.61 -12.59 17.05
N LYS A 69 0.16 -11.55 16.33
CA LYS A 69 1.00 -10.39 15.99
C LYS A 69 0.95 -9.38 17.14
N ASN A 70 2.00 -8.57 17.28
CA ASN A 70 1.99 -7.46 18.22
C ASN A 70 0.94 -6.39 17.81
N VAL A 71 0.51 -5.56 18.75
CA VAL A 71 -0.55 -4.56 18.53
C VAL A 71 -0.22 -3.62 17.37
N LYS A 72 1.04 -3.22 17.21
CA LYS A 72 1.45 -2.30 16.15
C LYS A 72 1.20 -2.90 14.76
N GLU A 73 1.70 -4.11 14.52
CA GLU A 73 1.52 -4.84 13.26
C GLU A 73 0.05 -5.11 12.94
N ARG A 74 -0.77 -5.37 13.98
CA ARG A 74 -2.20 -5.57 13.83
C ARG A 74 -2.92 -4.33 13.30
N LEU A 75 -2.39 -3.13 13.56
CA LEU A 75 -2.99 -1.84 13.17
C LEU A 75 -2.48 -1.29 11.83
N GLU A 76 -1.36 -1.80 11.32
CA GLU A 76 -0.77 -1.36 10.06
C GLU A 76 -1.57 -1.84 8.84
N ASP A 77 -1.39 -1.19 7.68
CA ASP A 77 -1.96 -1.72 6.44
C ASP A 77 -1.26 -3.02 6.04
N ALA A 78 -1.98 -3.91 5.34
CA ALA A 78 -1.31 -5.03 4.71
C ALA A 78 -0.38 -4.49 3.60
N PRO A 79 0.76 -5.13 3.33
CA PRO A 79 1.58 -4.79 2.18
C PRO A 79 0.69 -4.71 0.94
N ARG A 80 0.73 -3.58 0.23
CA ARG A 80 0.00 -3.44 -1.03
C ARG A 80 0.78 -4.22 -2.07
N PRO A 81 0.22 -5.24 -2.73
CA PRO A 81 0.97 -6.10 -3.66
C PRO A 81 1.46 -5.40 -4.94
N GLY A 82 1.32 -4.07 -5.03
CA GLY A 82 1.62 -3.30 -6.24
C GLY A 82 0.75 -3.72 -7.43
N ALA A 83 0.88 -3.00 -8.54
CA ALA A 83 0.48 -3.57 -9.82
C ALA A 83 1.56 -4.59 -10.24
N PRO A 84 1.20 -5.74 -10.82
CA PRO A 84 2.19 -6.65 -11.38
C PRO A 84 3.02 -5.92 -12.43
N ALA A 85 4.33 -6.19 -12.46
CA ALA A 85 5.22 -5.60 -13.46
C ALA A 85 4.75 -6.00 -14.87
N LYS A 86 4.53 -5.01 -15.74
CA LYS A 86 4.11 -5.24 -17.13
C LYS A 86 5.27 -5.57 -18.05
N TYR A 87 6.48 -5.15 -17.69
CA TYR A 87 7.69 -5.31 -18.50
C TYR A 87 8.73 -6.12 -17.72
N THR A 88 9.48 -6.95 -18.44
CA THR A 88 10.62 -7.66 -17.86
C THR A 88 11.77 -6.69 -17.56
N PRO A 89 12.73 -7.04 -16.69
CA PRO A 89 13.84 -6.14 -16.33
C PRO A 89 14.70 -5.69 -17.52
N SER A 90 14.85 -6.54 -18.54
CA SER A 90 15.74 -6.26 -19.68
C SER A 90 15.25 -5.07 -20.54
N PRO A 91 14.00 -5.04 -21.04
CA PRO A 91 13.44 -3.85 -21.70
C PRO A 91 13.48 -2.60 -20.81
N LEU A 92 13.21 -2.73 -19.51
CA LEU A 92 13.26 -1.59 -18.59
C LEU A 92 14.67 -1.00 -18.50
N CYS A 93 15.70 -1.83 -18.38
CA CYS A 93 17.09 -1.36 -18.36
C CYS A 93 17.47 -0.65 -19.65
N ALA A 94 17.03 -1.15 -20.82
CA ALA A 94 17.29 -0.50 -22.10
C ALA A 94 16.63 0.87 -22.21
N ILE A 95 15.35 0.98 -21.78
CA ILE A 95 14.63 2.26 -21.76
C ILE A 95 15.32 3.26 -20.83
N VAL A 96 15.73 2.81 -19.63
CA VAL A 96 16.42 3.67 -18.65
C VAL A 96 17.79 4.10 -19.15
N ALA A 97 18.55 3.21 -19.81
CA ALA A 97 19.84 3.56 -20.40
C ALA A 97 19.67 4.65 -21.47
N LEU A 98 18.73 4.45 -22.41
CA LEU A 98 18.45 5.42 -23.46
C LEU A 98 17.96 6.77 -22.90
N ALA A 99 17.11 6.75 -21.87
CA ALA A 99 16.63 7.97 -21.23
C ALA A 99 17.76 8.79 -20.56
N CYS A 100 18.89 8.15 -20.24
CA CYS A 100 20.06 8.78 -19.65
C CYS A 100 21.07 9.28 -20.71
N GLU A 101 20.92 8.92 -21.98
CA GLU A 101 21.73 9.42 -23.10
C GLU A 101 21.21 10.77 -23.59
N LEU A 102 22.08 11.57 -24.22
CA LEU A 102 21.63 12.83 -24.80
C LEU A 102 20.93 12.54 -26.14
N PRO A 103 19.75 13.11 -26.43
CA PRO A 103 19.06 12.82 -27.69
C PRO A 103 19.86 13.12 -28.96
N ILE A 104 20.83 14.04 -28.87
CA ILE A 104 21.76 14.36 -29.95
C ILE A 104 22.66 13.16 -30.31
N GLU A 105 22.97 12.29 -29.35
CA GLU A 105 23.75 11.06 -29.56
C GLU A 105 22.94 10.03 -30.38
N SER A 106 21.61 10.05 -30.27
CA SER A 106 20.68 9.28 -31.11
C SER A 106 20.30 10.00 -32.42
N GLY A 107 20.94 11.13 -32.72
CA GLY A 107 20.74 11.92 -33.93
C GLY A 107 19.47 12.79 -33.95
N ARG A 108 18.89 13.08 -32.77
CA ARG A 108 17.71 13.96 -32.68
C ARG A 108 18.10 15.40 -32.31
N PRO A 109 17.53 16.42 -32.98
CA PRO A 109 17.85 17.83 -32.72
C PRO A 109 17.05 18.38 -31.52
N ILE A 110 17.03 17.64 -30.40
CA ILE A 110 16.34 18.02 -29.16
C ILE A 110 17.32 17.98 -27.99
N THR A 111 17.08 18.80 -26.97
CA THR A 111 18.01 18.92 -25.83
C THR A 111 17.71 17.92 -24.71
N HIS A 112 16.48 17.41 -24.64
CA HIS A 112 16.02 16.45 -23.63
C HIS A 112 14.99 15.51 -24.24
N TRP A 113 14.91 14.29 -23.74
CA TRP A 113 13.85 13.36 -24.11
C TRP A 113 12.49 13.82 -23.59
N THR A 114 11.52 13.99 -24.49
CA THR A 114 10.11 13.89 -24.08
C THR A 114 9.70 12.42 -23.98
N GLN A 115 8.61 12.14 -23.25
CA GLN A 115 8.09 10.79 -23.12
C GLN A 115 7.74 10.15 -24.47
N GLU A 116 7.20 10.95 -25.40
CA GLU A 116 6.83 10.48 -26.75
C GLU A 116 8.06 10.19 -27.61
N GLU A 117 9.07 11.07 -27.58
CA GLU A 117 10.30 10.88 -28.35
C GLU A 117 11.09 9.68 -27.84
N LEU A 118 11.20 9.51 -26.52
CA LEU A 118 11.83 8.33 -25.92
C LEU A 118 11.07 7.07 -26.32
N ALA A 119 9.74 7.05 -26.26
CA ALA A 119 8.95 5.89 -26.67
C ALA A 119 9.17 5.54 -28.15
N ASN A 120 9.15 6.54 -29.03
CA ASN A 120 9.41 6.35 -30.46
C ASN A 120 10.83 5.86 -30.73
N GLU A 121 11.80 6.34 -29.96
CA GLU A 121 13.18 5.92 -30.06
C GLU A 121 13.38 4.48 -29.59
N VAL A 122 12.78 4.13 -28.45
CA VAL A 122 12.74 2.75 -27.93
C VAL A 122 12.12 1.80 -28.95
N ILE A 123 11.02 2.19 -29.61
CA ILE A 123 10.39 1.38 -30.67
C ILE A 123 11.34 1.22 -31.86
N ARG A 124 11.94 2.32 -32.33
CA ARG A 124 12.91 2.33 -33.44
C ARG A 124 14.12 1.43 -33.18
N ASP A 125 14.64 1.44 -31.96
CA ASP A 125 15.79 0.62 -31.60
C ASP A 125 15.40 -0.83 -31.26
N SER A 126 14.18 -1.07 -30.78
CA SER A 126 13.66 -2.43 -30.60
C SER A 126 13.48 -3.20 -31.92
N GLU A 127 13.32 -2.53 -33.05
CA GLU A 127 13.35 -3.16 -34.37
C GLU A 127 14.76 -3.66 -34.75
N LYS A 128 15.80 -3.05 -34.18
CA LYS A 128 17.22 -3.42 -34.40
C LYS A 128 17.76 -4.39 -33.35
N ILE A 129 17.16 -4.40 -32.16
CA ILE A 129 17.64 -5.15 -31.00
C ILE A 129 16.69 -6.32 -30.71
N LYS A 130 17.27 -7.51 -30.53
CA LYS A 130 16.63 -8.83 -30.37
C LYS A 130 15.75 -9.00 -29.09
N TYR A 131 15.29 -7.91 -28.46
CA TYR A 131 14.45 -7.94 -27.28
C TYR A 131 13.07 -7.38 -27.63
N PRO A 132 12.09 -8.24 -27.95
CA PRO A 132 10.76 -7.77 -28.31
C PRO A 132 10.14 -7.04 -27.12
N ILE A 133 9.78 -5.78 -27.35
CA ILE A 133 8.91 -5.02 -26.45
C ILE A 133 7.49 -5.30 -26.94
N LEU A 134 7.01 -6.51 -26.63
CA LEU A 134 5.62 -7.00 -26.54
C LEU A 134 5.64 -8.54 -26.48
#